data_AF-A0A938E6N3-F1
#
_entry.id   AF-A0A938E6N3-F1
#
_cell.length_a   1.000
_cell.length_b   1.000
_cell.length_c   1.000
_cell.angle_alpha   90.00
_cell.angle_beta   90.00
_cell.angle_gamma   90.00
#
_symmetry.space_group_name_H-M   'P 1'
#
loop_
_entity.id
_entity.type
_entity.pdbx_description
1 polymer ?
#
loop_
_entity_poly.entity_id
_entity_poly.type
_entity_poly.pdbx_seq_one_letter_code
_entity_poly.pdbx_strand_id
1 'polypeptide(L)'
;MTAVAPGVEGDEAAAVVLANGDVVIEHGDPGDRLGSLLEAVRLDPPYRASLRRLDGDTWAVGANRIDVVHLADDPGGEQIDAVWDGAELTVRVDGTPRLVRLPELGRDRRFGGGPWAATLIRLQGSAWEAEIHPL
;
A
#
# COMPACT_ATOMS: atom_id res chain seq x y z
N MET A 1 5.06 17.91 6.28
CA MET A 1 5.66 18.01 7.63
C MET A 1 7.16 17.79 7.50
N THR A 2 7.96 18.13 8.51
CA THR A 2 9.42 17.95 8.45
C THR A 2 9.94 17.23 9.69
N ALA A 3 11.05 16.51 9.53
CA ALA A 3 11.74 15.78 10.59
C ALA A 3 13.27 15.90 10.43
N VAL A 4 14.01 15.74 11.52
CA VAL A 4 15.49 15.76 11.51
C VAL A 4 15.99 14.34 11.76
N ALA A 5 16.79 13.82 10.84
CA ALA A 5 17.35 12.47 10.92
C ALA A 5 18.83 12.46 10.51
N PRO A 6 19.74 12.65 11.48
CA PRO A 6 21.17 12.71 11.19
C PRO A 6 21.76 11.38 10.74
N GLY A 7 22.59 11.42 9.70
CA GLY A 7 23.33 10.24 9.23
C GLY A 7 22.49 9.24 8.43
N VAL A 8 21.31 9.65 7.94
CA VAL A 8 20.55 8.86 6.97
C VAL A 8 21.20 8.97 5.60
N GLU A 9 21.49 7.84 4.97
CA GLU A 9 22.00 7.79 3.59
C GLU A 9 20.86 7.98 2.58
N GLY A 10 21.19 8.48 1.39
CA GLY A 10 20.22 8.76 0.34
C GLY A 10 19.44 10.05 0.55
N ASP A 11 18.61 10.39 -0.44
CA ASP A 11 17.86 11.66 -0.49
C ASP A 11 16.35 11.45 -0.57
N GLU A 12 15.90 10.23 -0.79
CA GLU A 12 14.48 9.86 -0.91
C GLU A 12 14.25 8.48 -0.29
N ALA A 13 13.08 8.31 0.34
CA ALA A 13 12.62 7.01 0.80
C ALA A 13 11.08 6.95 0.78
N ALA A 14 10.52 5.76 0.64
CA ALA A 14 9.09 5.50 0.69
C ALA A 14 8.82 4.26 1.53
N ALA A 15 7.79 4.33 2.36
CA ALA A 15 7.38 3.21 3.20
C ALA A 15 5.87 3.21 3.41
N VAL A 16 5.30 2.02 3.56
CA VAL A 16 3.91 1.81 3.95
C VAL A 16 3.86 1.33 5.38
N VAL A 17 3.07 2.00 6.22
CA VAL A 17 2.77 1.57 7.58
C VAL A 17 1.41 0.89 7.56
N LEU A 18 1.38 -0.39 7.93
CA LEU A 18 0.18 -1.22 7.96
C LEU A 18 -0.63 -1.02 9.24
N ALA A 19 -1.90 -1.46 9.23
CA ALA A 19 -2.80 -1.30 10.38
C ALA A 19 -2.31 -1.98 11.68
N ASN A 20 -1.47 -3.01 11.55
CA ASN A 20 -0.84 -3.71 12.68
C ASN A 20 0.45 -3.03 13.17
N GLY A 21 0.89 -1.95 12.53
CA GLY A 21 2.13 -1.24 12.84
C GLY A 21 3.35 -1.74 12.08
N ASP A 22 3.24 -2.80 11.27
CA ASP A 22 4.34 -3.26 10.42
C ASP A 22 4.68 -2.20 9.38
N VAL A 23 5.98 -2.08 9.08
CA VAL A 23 6.49 -1.12 8.09
C VAL A 23 7.07 -1.88 6.91
N VAL A 24 6.55 -1.60 5.71
CA VAL A 24 7.04 -2.11 4.43
C VAL A 24 7.84 -1.00 3.76
N ILE A 25 9.12 -1.25 3.46
CA ILE A 25 9.98 -0.30 2.76
C ILE A 25 9.79 -0.50 1.25
N GLU A 26 9.33 0.53 0.55
CA GLU A 26 9.11 0.49 -0.90
C GLU A 26 10.31 1.05 -1.68
N HIS A 27 10.99 2.06 -1.13
CA HIS A 27 12.14 2.70 -1.76
C HIS A 27 13.07 3.32 -0.73
N GLY A 28 14.37 3.30 -1.00
CA GLY A 28 15.39 3.79 -0.08
C GLY A 28 15.50 2.92 1.17
N ASP A 29 16.55 3.13 1.97
CA ASP A 29 16.69 2.47 3.26
C ASP A 29 17.22 3.46 4.30
N PRO A 30 16.32 4.18 5.00
CA PRO A 30 16.71 5.06 6.09
C PRO A 30 17.12 4.32 7.37
N GLY A 31 17.18 2.98 7.34
CA GLY A 31 17.62 2.12 8.43
C GLY A 31 16.88 2.38 9.74
N ASP A 32 17.63 2.37 10.84
CA ASP A 32 17.11 2.56 12.20
C ASP A 32 16.44 3.92 12.44
N ARG A 33 16.58 4.89 11.52
CA ARG A 33 15.99 6.22 11.65
C ARG A 33 14.62 6.35 11.00
N LEU A 34 14.16 5.32 10.28
CA LEU A 34 12.84 5.31 9.66
C LEU A 34 11.73 5.59 10.68
N GLY A 35 11.79 4.94 11.85
CA GLY A 35 10.82 5.14 12.92
C GLY A 35 10.66 6.61 13.33
N SER A 36 11.79 7.30 13.59
CA SER A 36 11.78 8.73 13.96
C SER A 36 11.28 9.64 12.85
N LEU A 37 11.52 9.29 11.58
CA LEU A 37 10.96 10.02 10.45
C LEU A 37 9.43 9.85 10.37
N LEU A 38 8.94 8.63 10.63
CA LEU A 38 7.51 8.31 10.63
C LEU A 38 6.77 8.88 11.84
N GLU A 39 7.45 9.11 12.97
CA GLU A 39 6.89 9.82 14.14
C GLU A 39 6.43 11.23 13.83
N ALA A 40 6.84 11.84 12.71
CA ALA A 40 6.29 13.11 12.27
C ALA A 40 4.82 12.96 11.85
N VAL A 41 4.44 11.81 11.29
CA VAL A 41 3.13 11.54 10.68
C VAL A 41 2.01 11.57 11.74
N ARG A 42 0.86 12.16 11.37
CA ARG A 42 -0.32 12.32 12.23
C ARG A 42 -1.56 11.64 11.60
N LEU A 43 -1.32 10.54 10.89
CA LEU A 43 -2.35 9.70 10.30
C LEU A 43 -2.35 8.36 11.01
N ASP A 44 -3.53 7.84 11.31
CA ASP A 44 -3.67 6.45 11.72
C ASP A 44 -3.32 5.54 10.52
N PRO A 45 -2.55 4.45 10.75
CA PRO A 45 -2.35 3.42 9.73
C PRO A 45 -3.68 2.79 9.25
N PRO A 46 -3.77 2.31 8.01
CA PRO A 46 -2.68 2.24 7.03
C PRO A 46 -2.44 3.55 6.27
N TYR A 47 -1.17 3.87 6.03
CA TYR A 47 -0.76 5.01 5.20
C TYR A 47 0.55 4.72 4.47
N ARG A 48 0.72 5.39 3.32
CA ARG A 48 1.98 5.46 2.60
C ARG A 48 2.68 6.76 2.97
N ALA A 49 3.96 6.69 3.31
CA ALA A 49 4.81 7.81 3.61
C ALA A 49 5.85 8.01 2.50
N SER A 50 6.08 9.26 2.13
CA SER A 50 7.12 9.68 1.21
C SER A 50 8.06 10.65 1.93
N LEU A 51 9.35 10.34 1.88
CA LEU A 51 10.43 11.03 2.56
C LEU A 51 11.35 11.64 1.51
N ARG A 52 11.66 12.92 1.64
CA ARG A 52 12.62 13.60 0.76
C ARG A 52 13.53 14.52 1.56
N ARG A 53 14.84 14.36 1.40
CA ARG A 53 15.84 15.23 2.01
C ARG A 53 15.73 16.63 1.42
N LEU A 54 15.65 17.62 2.29
CA LEU A 54 15.61 19.03 1.91
C LEU A 54 17.02 19.63 1.95
N ASP A 55 17.65 19.59 3.13
CA ASP A 55 19.00 20.09 3.36
C ASP A 55 19.61 19.43 4.61
N GLY A 56 20.89 19.07 4.53
CA GLY A 56 21.62 18.38 5.59
C GLY A 56 20.84 17.18 6.14
N ASP A 57 20.49 17.24 7.42
CA ASP A 57 19.75 16.17 8.12
C ASP A 57 18.22 16.40 8.15
N THR A 58 17.71 17.38 7.41
CA THR A 58 16.28 17.74 7.39
C THR A 58 15.55 17.03 6.26
N TRP A 59 14.46 16.37 6.59
CA TRP A 59 13.61 15.62 5.67
C TRP A 59 12.20 16.22 5.63
N ALA A 60 11.67 16.42 4.44
CA ALA A 60 10.25 16.54 4.21
C ALA A 60 9.60 15.16 4.32
N VAL A 61 8.53 15.08 5.09
CA VAL A 61 7.71 13.89 5.27
C VAL A 61 6.30 14.22 4.76
N GLY A 62 5.84 13.45 3.79
CA GLY A 62 4.47 13.42 3.30
C GLY A 62 3.84 12.07 3.64
N ALA A 63 2.53 12.03 3.83
CA ALA A 63 1.81 10.78 3.99
C ALA A 63 0.38 10.88 3.44
N ASN A 64 -0.10 9.79 2.85
CA ASN A 64 -1.47 9.63 2.38
C ASN A 64 -2.06 8.32 2.92
N ARG A 65 -3.34 8.34 3.27
CA ARG A 65 -4.06 7.10 3.56
C ARG A 65 -4.11 6.24 2.31
N ILE A 66 -4.06 4.93 2.54
CA ILE A 66 -4.24 3.92 1.52
C ILE A 66 -5.26 2.91 2.00
N ASP A 67 -5.88 2.22 1.06
CA ASP A 67 -6.74 1.09 1.37
C ASP A 67 -5.90 -0.18 1.28
N VAL A 68 -5.86 -0.98 2.35
CA VAL A 68 -5.16 -2.28 2.36
C VAL A 68 -6.17 -3.41 2.49
N VAL A 69 -6.02 -4.44 1.67
CA VAL A 69 -6.71 -5.73 1.80
C VAL A 69 -5.71 -6.83 2.10
N HIS A 70 -6.14 -7.85 2.82
CA HIS A 70 -5.33 -9.04 3.08
C HIS A 70 -5.91 -10.22 2.32
N LEU A 71 -5.12 -10.86 1.47
CA LEU A 71 -5.49 -12.06 0.72
C LEU A 71 -4.88 -13.29 1.40
N ALA A 72 -5.72 -14.21 1.87
CA ALA A 72 -5.27 -15.37 2.63
C ALA A 72 -4.48 -16.37 1.77
N ASP A 73 -4.99 -16.63 0.56
CA ASP A 73 -4.29 -17.43 -0.46
C ASP A 73 -3.49 -16.48 -1.34
N ASP A 74 -2.21 -16.79 -1.58
CA ASP A 74 -1.36 -15.98 -2.44
C ASP A 74 -1.74 -16.21 -3.92
N PRO A 75 -2.30 -15.20 -4.62
CA PRO A 75 -2.63 -15.31 -6.04
C PRO A 75 -1.38 -15.27 -6.96
N GLY A 76 -0.20 -15.01 -6.40
CA GLY A 76 1.04 -14.75 -7.13
C GLY A 76 1.08 -13.34 -7.74
N GLY A 77 2.21 -13.00 -8.35
CA GLY A 77 2.40 -11.73 -9.06
C GLY A 77 2.51 -10.49 -8.16
N GLU A 78 2.66 -9.33 -8.79
CA GLU A 78 2.85 -8.04 -8.10
C GLU A 78 1.63 -7.13 -8.25
N GLN A 79 0.83 -7.33 -9.30
CA GLN A 79 -0.40 -6.59 -9.55
C GLN A 79 -1.56 -7.53 -9.85
N ILE A 80 -2.74 -7.18 -9.31
CA ILE A 80 -4.00 -7.84 -9.63
C ILE A 80 -4.99 -6.80 -10.13
N ASP A 81 -5.53 -7.02 -11.32
CA ASP A 81 -6.67 -6.26 -11.81
C ASP A 81 -7.93 -7.12 -11.66
N ALA A 82 -8.89 -6.66 -10.88
CA ALA A 82 -10.12 -7.36 -10.59
C ALA A 82 -11.33 -6.53 -11.03
N VAL A 83 -12.27 -7.15 -11.73
CA VAL A 83 -13.50 -6.52 -12.19
C VAL A 83 -14.69 -7.37 -11.81
N TRP A 84 -15.62 -6.78 -11.08
CA TRP A 84 -16.92 -7.36 -10.77
C TRP A 84 -18.01 -6.61 -11.53
N ASP A 85 -18.76 -7.31 -12.39
CA ASP A 85 -19.82 -6.71 -13.21
C ASP A 85 -21.23 -6.83 -12.60
N GLY A 86 -21.34 -7.40 -11.39
CA GLY A 86 -22.61 -7.74 -10.75
C GLY A 86 -23.00 -9.23 -10.84
N ALA A 87 -22.33 -10.00 -11.70
CA ALA A 87 -22.58 -11.42 -11.88
C ALA A 87 -21.29 -12.27 -11.78
N GLU A 88 -20.20 -11.79 -12.37
CA GLU A 88 -18.92 -12.50 -12.46
C GLU A 88 -17.74 -11.63 -12.01
N LEU A 89 -16.75 -12.29 -11.39
CA LEU A 89 -15.46 -11.69 -11.07
C LEU A 89 -14.43 -12.12 -12.13
N THR A 90 -13.96 -11.17 -12.93
CA THR A 90 -12.82 -11.36 -13.82
C THR A 90 -11.54 -10.90 -13.13
N VAL A 91 -10.48 -11.72 -13.18
CA VAL A 91 -9.19 -11.40 -12.55
C VAL A 91 -8.04 -11.55 -13.53
N ARG A 92 -7.11 -10.60 -13.50
CA ARG A 92 -5.80 -10.67 -14.14
C ARG A 92 -4.73 -10.54 -13.07
N VAL A 93 -3.68 -11.35 -13.18
CA VAL A 93 -2.47 -11.23 -12.36
C VAL A 93 -1.34 -10.90 -13.32
N ASP A 94 -0.67 -9.77 -13.08
CA ASP A 94 0.34 -9.19 -13.97
C ASP A 94 -0.14 -9.13 -15.43
N GLY A 95 -1.37 -8.64 -15.62
CA GLY A 95 -2.04 -8.52 -16.93
C GLY A 95 -2.53 -9.83 -17.55
N THR A 96 -2.15 -10.99 -16.98
CA THR A 96 -2.53 -12.30 -17.50
C THR A 96 -3.83 -12.79 -16.85
N PRO A 97 -4.86 -13.17 -17.62
CA PRO A 97 -6.08 -13.75 -17.05
C PRO A 97 -5.80 -14.96 -16.17
N ARG A 98 -6.42 -15.00 -14.99
CA ARG A 98 -6.28 -16.09 -14.03
C ARG A 98 -7.64 -16.48 -13.47
N LEU A 99 -7.85 -17.78 -13.30
CA LEU A 99 -8.97 -18.32 -12.54
C LEU A 99 -8.55 -18.44 -11.08
N VAL A 100 -8.58 -17.32 -10.35
CA VAL A 100 -8.32 -17.25 -8.91
C VAL A 100 -9.58 -16.80 -8.18
N ARG A 101 -9.75 -17.27 -6.94
CA ARG A 101 -10.83 -16.80 -6.07
C ARG A 101 -10.26 -15.77 -5.11
N LEU A 102 -10.95 -14.66 -4.95
CA LEU A 102 -10.60 -13.59 -4.02
C LEU A 102 -11.78 -13.31 -3.06
N PRO A 103 -12.15 -14.29 -2.22
CA PRO A 103 -13.36 -14.20 -1.39
C PRO A 103 -13.30 -13.05 -0.37
N GLU A 104 -12.10 -12.57 -0.03
CA GLU A 104 -11.88 -11.41 0.85
C GLU A 104 -12.46 -10.13 0.27
N LEU A 105 -12.37 -9.93 -1.05
CA LEU A 105 -12.95 -8.74 -1.70
C LEU A 105 -14.47 -8.70 -1.50
N GLY A 106 -15.15 -9.84 -1.65
CA GLY A 106 -16.60 -9.92 -1.44
C GLY A 106 -17.05 -9.74 0.02
N ARG A 107 -16.14 -9.87 1.00
CA ARG A 107 -16.43 -9.61 2.42
C ARG A 107 -16.13 -8.18 2.83
N ASP A 108 -15.30 -7.49 2.06
CA ASP A 108 -14.90 -6.14 2.33
C ASP A 108 -15.96 -5.15 1.83
N ARG A 109 -16.49 -4.34 2.76
CA ARG A 109 -17.54 -3.36 2.47
C ARG A 109 -17.18 -2.35 1.38
N ARG A 110 -15.89 -2.12 1.13
CA ARG A 110 -15.41 -1.19 0.08
C ARG A 110 -15.71 -1.69 -1.33
N PHE A 111 -15.84 -3.00 -1.51
CA PHE A 111 -16.21 -3.66 -2.77
C PHE A 111 -17.73 -3.94 -2.85
N GLY A 112 -18.51 -3.42 -1.91
CA GLY A 112 -19.97 -3.55 -1.93
C GLY A 112 -20.65 -2.47 -2.77
N GLY A 113 -21.91 -2.70 -3.14
CA GLY A 113 -22.79 -1.62 -3.63
C GLY A 113 -22.98 -1.52 -5.15
N GLY A 114 -22.42 -2.44 -5.94
CA GLY A 114 -22.64 -2.48 -7.39
C GLY A 114 -21.45 -3.09 -8.13
N PRO A 115 -21.42 -2.95 -9.46
CA PRO A 115 -20.24 -3.24 -10.27
C PRO A 115 -19.05 -2.34 -9.89
N TRP A 116 -17.85 -2.90 -9.94
CA TRP A 116 -16.60 -2.20 -9.60
C TRP A 116 -15.40 -2.77 -10.34
N ALA A 117 -14.36 -1.96 -10.47
CA ALA A 117 -13.02 -2.37 -10.84
C ALA A 117 -12.06 -2.03 -9.70
N ALA A 118 -11.06 -2.87 -9.49
CA ALA A 118 -10.03 -2.64 -8.50
C ALA A 118 -8.66 -3.06 -9.02
N THR A 119 -7.66 -2.28 -8.64
CA THR A 119 -6.25 -2.59 -8.83
C THR A 119 -5.65 -2.88 -7.47
N LEU A 120 -5.04 -4.05 -7.31
CA LEU A 120 -4.32 -4.43 -6.10
C LEU A 120 -2.82 -4.48 -6.39
N ILE A 121 -2.02 -3.81 -5.57
CA ILE A 121 -0.55 -3.81 -5.66
C ILE A 121 0.03 -4.53 -4.44
N ARG A 122 0.93 -5.49 -4.66
CA ARG A 122 1.55 -6.25 -3.58
C ARG A 122 2.39 -5.32 -2.70
N LEU A 123 2.21 -5.44 -1.39
CA LEU A 123 3.05 -4.77 -0.41
C LEU A 123 4.03 -5.77 0.21
N GLN A 124 3.52 -6.68 1.06
CA GLN A 124 4.32 -7.71 1.70
C GLN A 124 3.44 -8.84 2.22
N GLY A 125 3.85 -10.08 2.01
CA GLY A 125 3.10 -11.26 2.46
C GLY A 125 1.69 -11.27 1.89
N SER A 126 0.68 -11.25 2.77
CA SER A 126 -0.73 -11.22 2.39
C SER A 126 -1.28 -9.81 2.16
N ALA A 127 -0.51 -8.74 2.43
CA ALA A 127 -0.98 -7.36 2.33
C ALA A 127 -0.87 -6.83 0.90
N TRP A 128 -1.98 -6.25 0.42
CA TRP A 128 -2.09 -5.60 -0.88
C TRP A 128 -2.71 -4.21 -0.70
N GLU A 129 -2.10 -3.19 -1.30
CA GLU A 129 -2.77 -1.90 -1.48
C GLU A 129 -3.87 -2.05 -2.51
N ALA A 130 -5.02 -1.44 -2.27
CA ALA A 130 -6.20 -1.54 -3.12
C ALA A 130 -6.63 -0.14 -3.58
N GLU A 131 -6.76 0.03 -4.89
CA GLU A 131 -7.48 1.16 -5.48
C GLU A 131 -8.79 0.63 -6.07
N ILE A 132 -9.93 1.20 -5.67
CA ILE A 132 -11.26 0.68 -6.01
C ILE A 132 -12.07 1.79 -6.67
N HIS A 133 -12.66 1.48 -7.82
CA HIS A 133 -13.49 2.40 -8.60
C HIS A 133 -14.85 1.78 -8.92
N PRO A 134 -15.96 2.52 -8.72
CA PRO A 134 -17.27 2.09 -9.22
C PRO A 134 -17.28 2.11 -10.75
N LEU A 135 -18.09 1.25 -11.36
CA LEU A 135 -18.34 1.19 -12.80
C LEU A 135 -19.69 1.81 -13.19
#